data_AF-D2SD82-F1
#
_entry.id   AF-D2SD82-F1
#
_cell.length_a   1.000
_cell.length_b   1.000
_cell.length_c   1.000
_cell.angle_alpha   90.00
_cell.angle_beta   90.00
_cell.angle_gamma   90.00
#
_symmetry.space_group_name_H-M   'P 1'
#
loop_
_entity.id
_entity.type
_entity.pdbx_description
1 polymer ?
#
loop_
_entity_poly.entity_id
_entity_poly.type
_entity_poly.pdbx_seq_one_letter_code
_entity_poly.pdbx_strand_id
1 'polypeptide(L)'
;MSRGGGPGTEPGVTVGVEEEFHLVDPDTLVLTPGTTVVAAALAGDAGEHVHPEIVSTQLETSTGVCATLPELRTELSATRAEAAAAAARDGLALLAASTHPFGTWREQRLTAAPRYRDRAQR
;
A
#
# COMPACT_ATOMS: atom_id res chain seq x y z
N MET A 1 -52.85 5.81 18.38
CA MET A 1 -52.17 6.65 17.38
C MET A 1 -50.68 6.37 17.45
N SER A 2 -50.14 5.88 16.34
CA SER A 2 -48.77 5.40 16.15
C SER A 2 -47.75 6.55 16.12
N ARG A 3 -46.54 6.30 16.61
CA ARG A 3 -45.33 6.91 16.03
C ARG A 3 -44.41 5.75 15.65
N GLY A 4 -44.41 5.45 14.35
CA GLY A 4 -43.67 4.36 13.75
C GLY A 4 -42.17 4.56 13.85
N GLY A 5 -41.47 3.45 14.06
CA GLY A 5 -40.03 3.36 13.85
C GLY A 5 -39.73 3.66 12.38
N GLY A 6 -38.81 4.60 12.15
CA GLY A 6 -38.23 4.84 10.83
C GLY A 6 -37.44 3.62 10.36
N PRO A 7 -37.33 3.41 9.03
CA PRO A 7 -36.59 2.29 8.49
C PRO A 7 -35.13 2.38 8.96
N GLY A 8 -34.63 1.31 9.56
CA GLY A 8 -33.22 1.17 9.88
C GLY A 8 -32.41 1.33 8.60
N THR A 9 -31.43 2.22 8.61
CA THR A 9 -30.37 2.27 7.60
C THR A 9 -29.61 0.95 7.68
N GLU A 10 -29.96 0.00 6.80
CA GLU A 10 -29.04 -1.06 6.45
C GLU A 10 -27.72 -0.39 6.02
N PRO A 11 -26.56 -0.85 6.51
CA PRO A 11 -25.30 -0.31 6.02
C PRO A 11 -25.28 -0.48 4.50
N GLY A 12 -25.17 0.63 3.77
CA GLY A 12 -24.95 0.56 2.33
C GLY A 12 -23.69 -0.26 2.03
N VAL A 13 -23.59 -0.84 0.83
CA VAL A 13 -22.37 -1.54 0.42
C VAL A 13 -21.20 -0.56 0.41
N THR A 14 -20.17 -0.85 1.20
CA THR A 14 -18.93 -0.09 1.27
C THR A 14 -17.77 -0.85 0.66
N VAL A 15 -16.71 -0.15 0.27
CA VAL A 15 -15.50 -0.73 -0.32
C VAL A 15 -14.24 -0.03 0.21
N GLY A 16 -13.21 -0.81 0.53
CA GLY A 16 -11.84 -0.34 0.71
C GLY A 16 -10.93 -1.12 -0.24
N VAL A 17 -9.84 -0.51 -0.67
CA VAL A 17 -8.89 -1.11 -1.63
C VAL A 17 -7.48 -1.04 -1.06
N GLU A 18 -6.77 -2.16 -1.16
CA GLU A 18 -5.34 -2.26 -0.93
C GLU A 18 -4.63 -2.39 -2.29
N GLU A 19 -3.52 -1.67 -2.47
CA GLU A 19 -2.66 -1.77 -3.65
C GLU A 19 -1.20 -1.96 -3.23
N GLU A 20 -0.55 -2.96 -3.82
CA GLU A 20 0.88 -3.21 -3.66
C GLU A 20 1.64 -2.71 -4.89
N PHE A 21 2.79 -2.08 -4.64
CA PHE A 21 3.68 -1.53 -5.66
C PHE A 21 5.08 -2.07 -5.50
N HIS A 22 5.74 -2.31 -6.63
CA HIS A 22 7.19 -2.52 -6.66
C HIS A 22 7.93 -1.18 -6.56
N LEU A 23 9.00 -1.16 -5.77
CA LEU A 23 9.99 -0.09 -5.73
C LEU A 23 11.08 -0.36 -6.75
N VAL A 24 11.27 0.57 -7.66
CA VAL A 24 12.25 0.44 -8.75
C VAL A 24 13.12 1.67 -8.89
N ASP A 25 14.34 1.46 -9.39
CA ASP A 25 15.14 2.53 -9.94
C ASP A 25 14.44 3.11 -11.19
N PRO A 26 14.26 4.44 -11.28
CA PRO A 26 13.42 5.05 -12.32
C PRO A 26 14.01 4.94 -13.73
N ASP A 27 15.34 4.82 -13.86
CA ASP A 27 16.02 4.78 -15.15
C ASP A 27 16.12 3.36 -15.70
N THR A 28 16.34 2.39 -14.82
CA THR A 28 16.60 0.99 -15.18
C THR A 28 15.41 0.06 -14.93
N LEU A 29 14.43 0.49 -14.14
CA LEU A 29 13.30 -0.29 -13.65
C LEU A 29 13.73 -1.53 -12.84
N VAL A 30 14.94 -1.53 -12.28
CA VAL A 30 15.41 -2.63 -11.44
C VAL A 30 14.80 -2.52 -10.04
N LEU A 31 14.29 -3.64 -9.51
CA LEU A 31 13.81 -3.72 -8.12
C LEU A 31 14.89 -3.24 -7.16
N THR A 32 14.57 -2.19 -6.41
CA THR A 32 15.53 -1.54 -5.53
C THR A 32 14.93 -1.45 -4.13
N PRO A 33 15.61 -1.97 -3.08
CA PRO A 33 15.09 -1.89 -1.73
C PRO A 33 14.94 -0.45 -1.24
N GLY A 34 13.75 -0.10 -0.76
CA GLY A 34 13.54 1.15 -0.03
C GLY A 34 14.18 1.07 1.35
N THR A 35 14.96 2.08 1.72
CA THR A 35 15.59 2.14 3.06
C THR A 35 14.87 3.16 3.93
N THR A 36 14.77 4.40 3.48
CA THR A 36 14.06 5.47 4.20
C THR A 36 12.57 5.23 4.18
N VAL A 37 12.00 4.85 3.02
CA VAL A 37 10.53 4.70 2.91
C VAL A 37 10.02 3.51 3.72
N VAL A 38 10.72 2.37 3.70
CA VAL A 38 10.34 1.18 4.47
C VAL A 38 10.51 1.43 5.97
N ALA A 39 11.58 2.12 6.39
CA ALA A 39 11.76 2.50 7.80
C ALA A 39 10.66 3.46 8.28
N ALA A 40 10.31 4.46 7.46
CA ALA A 40 9.23 5.39 7.75
C ALA A 40 7.88 4.66 7.83
N ALA A 41 7.60 3.71 6.93
CA ALA A 41 6.35 2.96 6.95
C ALA A 41 6.24 2.05 8.18
N LEU A 42 7.36 1.44 8.62
CA LEU A 42 7.40 0.68 9.88
C LEU A 42 7.17 1.57 11.11
N ALA A 43 7.58 2.84 11.06
CA ALA A 43 7.38 3.81 12.13
C ALA A 43 6.00 4.49 12.09
N GLY A 44 5.26 4.39 10.98
CA GLY A 44 4.02 5.14 10.75
C GLY A 44 4.25 6.58 10.24
N ASP A 45 5.45 6.90 9.75
CA ASP A 45 5.88 8.23 9.30
C ASP A 45 5.95 8.36 7.76
N ALA A 46 5.52 7.32 7.02
CA ALA A 46 5.49 7.33 5.56
C ALA A 46 4.24 8.00 4.97
N GLY A 47 3.23 8.27 5.80
CA GLY A 47 1.88 8.65 5.38
C GLY A 47 0.85 7.77 6.08
N GLU A 48 -0.39 8.24 6.18
CA GLU A 48 -1.46 7.49 6.85
C GLU A 48 -1.82 6.21 6.10
N HIS A 49 -1.68 6.22 4.77
CA HIS A 49 -2.11 5.14 3.90
C HIS A 49 -0.98 4.22 3.47
N VAL A 50 0.28 4.50 3.85
CA VAL A 50 1.46 3.79 3.36
C VAL A 50 1.96 2.78 4.39
N HIS A 51 1.98 1.51 3.99
CA HIS A 51 2.36 0.39 4.86
C HIS A 51 3.59 -0.34 4.32
N PRO A 52 4.42 -0.91 5.21
CA PRO A 52 5.53 -1.75 4.79
C PRO A 52 5.02 -3.12 4.38
N GLU A 53 5.65 -3.74 3.38
CA GLU A 53 5.36 -5.13 2.97
C GLU A 53 6.47 -6.10 3.44
N ILE A 54 6.25 -7.41 3.30
CA ILE A 54 7.15 -8.48 3.67
C ILE A 54 8.54 -8.35 3.03
N VAL A 55 8.61 -7.85 1.80
CA VAL A 55 9.86 -7.54 1.09
C VAL A 55 10.09 -6.04 1.01
N SER A 56 11.33 -5.62 1.24
CA SER A 56 11.76 -4.22 1.25
C SER A 56 11.75 -3.52 -0.11
N THR A 57 11.45 -4.24 -1.18
CA THR A 57 11.28 -3.75 -2.55
C THR A 57 9.81 -3.50 -2.89
N GLN A 58 8.92 -3.56 -1.91
CA GLN A 58 7.50 -3.29 -2.09
C GLN A 58 6.98 -2.32 -1.04
N LEU A 59 5.92 -1.62 -1.43
CA LEU A 59 5.09 -0.81 -0.54
C LEU A 59 3.64 -1.17 -0.79
N GLU A 60 2.86 -1.17 0.28
CA GLU A 60 1.42 -1.32 0.23
C GLU A 60 0.76 0.04 0.52
N THR A 61 -0.38 0.29 -0.12
CA THR A 61 -1.29 1.37 0.27
C THR A 61 -2.68 0.84 0.56
N SER A 62 -3.40 1.48 1.47
CA SER A 62 -4.80 1.16 1.74
C SER A 62 -5.67 2.42 1.78
N THR A 63 -6.82 2.39 1.11
CA THR A 63 -7.81 3.48 1.18
C THR A 63 -8.61 3.40 2.48
N GLY A 64 -9.30 4.49 2.82
CA GLY A 64 -10.42 4.43 3.76
C GLY A 64 -11.57 3.56 3.26
N VAL A 65 -12.58 3.37 4.12
CA VAL A 65 -13.85 2.72 3.76
C VAL A 65 -14.72 3.73 3.00
N CYS A 66 -14.92 3.49 1.71
CA CYS A 66 -15.68 4.35 0.82
C CYS A 66 -17.14 3.86 0.67
N ALA A 67 -18.09 4.78 0.61
CA ALA A 67 -19.49 4.51 0.31
C ALA A 67 -19.83 4.64 -1.18
N THR A 68 -18.96 5.29 -1.97
CA THR A 68 -19.20 5.53 -3.40
C THR A 68 -17.94 5.34 -4.26
N LEU A 69 -18.12 5.06 -5.56
CA LEU A 69 -16.99 4.94 -6.49
C LEU A 69 -16.22 6.26 -6.74
N PRO A 70 -16.86 7.45 -6.81
CA PRO A 70 -16.12 8.71 -6.92
C PRO A 70 -15.24 9.03 -5.70
N GLU A 71 -15.72 8.70 -4.51
CA GLU A 71 -14.94 8.76 -3.27
C GLU A 71 -13.73 7.82 -3.34
N LEU A 72 -13.95 6.54 -3.69
CA LEU A 72 -12.87 5.56 -3.87
C LEU A 72 -11.83 6.03 -4.90
N ARG A 73 -12.26 6.62 -6.02
CA ARG A 73 -11.33 7.16 -7.03
C ARG A 73 -10.45 8.27 -6.46
N THR A 74 -11.01 9.12 -5.61
CA THR A 74 -10.31 10.23 -4.97
C THR A 74 -9.29 9.69 -3.98
N GLU A 75 -9.70 8.75 -3.12
CA GLU A 75 -8.84 8.03 -2.19
C GLU A 75 -7.68 7.34 -2.91
N LEU A 76 -7.94 6.51 -3.91
CA LEU A 76 -6.90 5.84 -4.71
C LEU A 76 -5.89 6.80 -5.32
N SER A 77 -6.34 7.97 -5.77
CA SER A 77 -5.43 8.98 -6.34
C SER A 77 -4.55 9.61 -5.25
N ALA A 78 -5.11 9.83 -4.06
CA ALA A 78 -4.40 10.38 -2.91
C ALA A 78 -3.38 9.39 -2.34
N THR A 79 -3.78 8.14 -2.11
CA THR A 79 -2.90 7.11 -1.56
C THR A 79 -1.71 6.81 -2.49
N ARG A 80 -1.94 6.74 -3.81
CA ARG A 80 -0.86 6.59 -4.81
C ARG A 80 0.10 7.78 -4.82
N ALA A 81 -0.42 9.00 -4.70
CA ALA A 81 0.42 10.20 -4.65
C ALA A 81 1.27 10.24 -3.37
N GLU A 82 0.68 9.85 -2.23
CA GLU A 82 1.39 9.72 -0.96
C GLU A 82 2.52 8.69 -1.04
N ALA A 83 2.22 7.48 -1.55
CA ALA A 83 3.23 6.44 -1.73
C ALA A 83 4.33 6.84 -2.71
N ALA A 84 4.00 7.51 -3.82
CA ALA A 84 4.99 8.00 -4.77
C ALA A 84 5.91 9.05 -4.13
N ALA A 85 5.36 9.97 -3.34
CA ALA A 85 6.15 10.94 -2.60
C ALA A 85 7.02 10.28 -1.52
N ALA A 86 6.54 9.22 -0.89
CA ALA A 86 7.30 8.45 0.09
C ALA A 86 8.47 7.69 -0.58
N ALA A 87 8.24 7.01 -1.70
CA ALA A 87 9.27 6.33 -2.48
C ALA A 87 10.34 7.29 -3.04
N ALA A 88 9.93 8.49 -3.45
CA ALA A 88 10.85 9.52 -3.94
C ALA A 88 11.88 9.99 -2.90
N ARG A 89 11.63 9.77 -1.60
CA ARG A 89 12.61 10.05 -0.52
C ARG A 89 13.88 9.19 -0.67
N ASP A 90 13.76 8.01 -1.27
CA ASP A 90 14.87 7.11 -1.60
C ASP A 90 15.33 7.27 -3.07
N GLY A 91 14.78 8.22 -3.83
CA GLY A 91 15.02 8.35 -5.27
C GLY A 91 14.39 7.24 -6.11
N LEU A 92 13.41 6.53 -5.57
CA LEU A 92 12.76 5.39 -6.22
C LEU A 92 11.42 5.78 -6.84
N ALA A 93 10.96 4.97 -7.80
CA ALA A 93 9.65 5.06 -8.41
C ALA A 93 8.76 3.86 -8.03
N LEU A 94 7.45 4.05 -8.11
CA LEU A 94 6.47 2.97 -7.99
C LEU A 94 6.23 2.32 -9.35
N LEU A 95 6.18 0.99 -9.37
CA LEU A 95 5.74 0.19 -10.49
C LEU A 95 4.52 -0.66 -10.09
N ALA A 96 3.38 -0.37 -10.73
CA ALA A 96 2.14 -1.12 -10.56
C ALA A 96 2.12 -2.34 -11.50
N ALA A 97 2.68 -3.46 -11.04
CA ALA A 97 2.68 -4.72 -11.78
C ALA A 97 2.50 -5.89 -10.80
N SER A 98 1.75 -6.92 -11.22
CA SER A 98 1.57 -8.11 -10.38
C SER A 98 2.86 -8.92 -10.23
N THR A 99 3.69 -8.97 -11.28
CA THR A 99 5.00 -9.61 -11.26
C THR A 99 6.03 -8.70 -11.91
N HIS A 100 7.22 -8.64 -11.31
CA HIS A 100 8.33 -7.90 -11.89
C HIS A 100 8.89 -8.65 -13.11
N PRO A 101 9.02 -8.04 -14.30
CA PRO A 101 9.33 -8.75 -15.55
C PRO A 101 10.65 -9.55 -15.54
N PHE A 102 11.66 -9.05 -14.82
CA PHE A 102 12.98 -9.67 -14.73
C PHE A 102 13.53 -9.73 -13.29
N GLY A 103 12.72 -9.34 -12.30
CA GLY A 103 13.11 -9.42 -10.89
C GLY A 103 12.89 -10.83 -10.37
N THR A 104 13.81 -11.35 -9.56
CA THR A 104 13.68 -12.68 -8.96
C THR A 104 13.40 -12.59 -7.46
N TRP A 105 12.49 -13.45 -6.98
CA TRP A 105 12.15 -13.58 -5.57
C TRP A 105 13.36 -13.98 -4.71
N ARG A 106 14.35 -14.66 -5.29
CA ARG A 106 15.56 -15.15 -4.60
C ARG A 106 16.48 -14.03 -4.12
N GLU A 107 16.41 -12.87 -4.75
CA GLU A 107 17.26 -11.71 -4.45
C GLU A 107 16.56 -10.70 -3.52
N GLN A 108 15.30 -10.97 -3.16
CA GLN A 108 14.50 -10.07 -2.35
C GLN A 108 14.91 -10.14 -0.88
N ARG A 109 14.97 -8.97 -0.24
CA ARG A 109 15.29 -8.84 1.18
C ARG A 109 14.03 -8.62 1.97
N LEU A 110 13.88 -9.39 3.05
CA LEU A 110 12.75 -9.24 3.97
C LEU A 110 12.83 -7.93 4.73
N THR A 111 11.68 -7.30 4.92
CA THR A 111 11.51 -6.16 5.80
C THR A 111 11.75 -6.57 7.25
N ALA A 112 12.47 -5.73 8.00
CA ALA A 112 12.91 -6.01 9.36
C ALA A 112 11.80 -5.83 10.41
N ALA A 113 10.64 -6.47 10.24
CA ALA A 113 9.57 -6.51 11.24
C ALA A 113 9.39 -7.93 11.83
N PRO A 114 9.18 -8.08 13.15
CA PRO A 114 9.01 -9.39 13.78
C PRO A 114 7.93 -10.27 13.11
N ARG A 115 6.81 -9.66 12.70
CA ARG A 115 5.68 -10.35 12.06
C ARG A 115 6.00 -11.01 10.71
N TYR A 116 7.01 -10.52 10.00
CA TYR A 116 7.38 -11.04 8.67
C TYR A 116 8.31 -12.25 8.74
N ARG A 117 9.05 -12.42 9.84
CA ARG A 117 9.98 -13.54 10.03
C ARG A 117 9.25 -14.88 10.11
N ASP A 118 8.06 -14.90 10.68
CA ASP A 118 7.26 -16.12 10.84
C ASP A 118 6.56 -16.54 9.53
N ARG A 119 6.25 -15.58 8.65
CA ARG A 119 5.60 -15.84 7.35
C ARG A 119 6.58 -16.35 6.29
N ALA A 120 7.85 -15.95 6.36
CA ALA A 120 8.89 -16.36 5.40
C ALA A 120 9.44 -17.79 5.60
N GLN A 121 9.00 -18.50 6.64
CA GLN A 121 9.46 -19.86 7.00
C GLN A 121 8.45 -20.97 6.64
N ARG A 122 7.37 -20.63 5.94
CA ARG A 122 6.37 -21.58 5.43
C ARG A 122 6.43 -21.65 3.90
#